data_AF-A0A661QFJ5-F1
#
_entry.id   AF-A0A661QFJ5-F1
#
_cell.length_a   1.000
_cell.length_b   1.000
_cell.length_c   1.000
_cell.angle_alpha   90.00
_cell.angle_beta   90.00
_cell.angle_gamma   90.00
#
_symmetry.space_group_name_H-M   'P 1'
#
loop_
_entity.id
_entity.type
_entity.pdbx_description
1 polymer ?
#
loop_
_entity_poly.entity_id
_entity_poly.type
_entity_poly.pdbx_seq_one_letter_code
_entity_poly.pdbx_strand_id
1 'polypeptide(L)' 'MNLILTLRILGSLLLFLGAALFTPLPFSFYYGDGIWSAYFLSAVICFVVGGLLFVFCKSPKELTVREGFAVVTFGWT' A
#
# COMPACT_ATOMS: atom_id res chain seq x y z
N MET A 1 -9.94 -1.29 19.93
CA MET A 1 -9.23 -0.87 18.71
C MET A 1 -8.95 -2.13 17.91
N ASN A 2 -9.54 -2.30 16.72
CA ASN A 2 -9.31 -3.51 15.92
C ASN A 2 -8.09 -3.32 15.02
N LEU A 3 -6.93 -3.72 15.53
CA LEU A 3 -5.67 -3.64 14.78
C LEU A 3 -5.74 -4.40 13.45
N ILE A 4 -6.47 -5.51 13.42
CA ILE A 4 -6.69 -6.33 12.21
C ILE A 4 -7.40 -5.51 11.12
N LEU A 5 -8.42 -4.71 11.47
CA LEU A 5 -9.12 -3.87 10.50
C LEU A 5 -8.21 -2.75 9.98
N THR A 6 -7.47 -2.10 10.88
CA THR A 6 -6.48 -1.07 10.52
C THR A 6 -5.44 -1.62 9.55
N LEU A 7 -4.85 -2.79 9.84
CA LEU A 7 -3.87 -3.46 8.98
C LEU A 7 -4.46 -3.82 7.60
N ARG A 8 -5.72 -4.24 7.54
CA ARG A 8 -6.39 -4.50 6.26
C ARG A 8 -6.48 -3.25 5.38
N ILE A 9 -6.81 -2.11 5.98
CA ILE A 9 -6.96 -0.83 5.29
C ILE A 9 -5.58 -0.31 4.85
N LEU A 10 -4.57 -0.41 5.71
CA LEU A 10 -3.18 -0.12 5.35
C LEU A 10 -2.71 -1.02 4.20
N GLY A 11 -3.08 -2.30 4.23
CA GLY A 11 -2.84 -3.24 3.13
C GLY A 11 -3.47 -2.76 1.81
N SER A 12 -4.71 -2.31 1.83
CA SER A 12 -5.36 -1.74 0.64
C SER A 12 -4.70 -0.44 0.15
N LEU A 13 -4.24 0.42 1.06
CA LEU A 13 -3.48 1.63 0.72
C LEU A 13 -2.15 1.28 0.04
N LEU A 14 -1.45 0.25 0.52
CA LEU A 14 -0.22 -0.26 -0.11
C LEU A 14 -0.48 -0.82 -1.52
N LEU A 15 -1.62 -1.50 -1.73
CA LEU A 15 -2.01 -1.96 -3.07
C LEU A 15 -2.21 -0.77 -4.04
N PHE A 16 -2.88 0.29 -3.57
CA PHE A 16 -3.05 1.51 -4.36
C PHE A 16 -1.71 2.22 -4.63
N LEU A 17 -0.82 2.29 -3.64
CA LEU A 17 0.51 2.86 -3.79
C LEU A 17 1.37 2.05 -4.78
N GLY A 18 1.33 0.72 -4.69
CA GLY A 18 2.00 -0.17 -5.65
C GLY A 18 1.53 0.07 -7.08
N ALA A 19 0.22 0.27 -7.29
CA ALA A 19 -0.33 0.63 -8.60
C ALA A 19 0.15 2.02 -9.05
N ALA A 20 0.17 3.00 -8.15
CA ALA A 20 0.64 4.35 -8.45
C ALA A 20 2.12 4.36 -8.87
N LEU A 21 2.97 3.50 -8.29
CA LEU A 21 4.38 3.34 -8.64
C LEU A 21 4.63 2.77 -10.04
N PHE A 22 3.61 2.24 -10.73
CA PHE A 22 3.73 1.94 -12.15
C PHE A 22 3.60 3.18 -13.05
N THR A 23 2.99 4.26 -12.57
CA THR A 23 2.88 5.53 -13.30
C THR A 23 4.23 6.13 -13.72
N PRO A 24 5.29 6.15 -12.88
CA PRO A 24 6.60 6.66 -13.29
C PRO A 24 7.39 5.72 -14.22
N LEU A 25 7.02 4.44 -14.38
CA LEU A 25 7.78 3.50 -15.20
C LEU A 25 7.91 3.93 -16.67
N PRO A 26 6.82 4.30 -17.38
CA PRO A 26 6.93 4.78 -18.77
C PRO A 26 7.85 6.00 -18.91
N PHE A 27 7.85 6.90 -17.93
CA PHE A 27 8.72 8.08 -17.93
C PHE A 27 10.18 7.70 -17.72
N SER A 28 10.48 6.81 -16.78
CA SER A 28 11.83 6.30 -16.56
C SER A 28 12.40 5.62 -17.81
N PHE A 29 11.60 4.84 -18.53
CA PHE A 29 12.01 4.26 -19.81
C PHE A 29 12.18 5.31 -20.92
N TYR A 30 11.31 6.33 -20.97
CA TYR A 30 11.41 7.41 -21.95
C TYR A 30 12.67 8.27 -21.76
N TYR A 31 12.98 8.66 -20.52
CA TYR A 31 14.16 9.46 -20.21
C TYR A 31 15.45 8.65 -20.12
N GLY A 32 15.35 7.32 -19.99
CA GLY A 32 16.53 6.44 -19.91
C GLY A 32 17.36 6.66 -18.65
N ASP A 33 16.73 7.10 -17.56
CA ASP A 33 17.41 7.42 -16.28
C ASP A 33 17.95 6.17 -15.55
N GLY A 34 17.55 4.97 -15.98
CA GLY A 34 17.98 3.69 -15.40
C GLY A 34 17.32 3.36 -14.06
N ILE A 35 16.35 4.16 -13.59
CA ILE A 35 15.75 4.03 -12.25
C ILE A 35 14.52 3.10 -12.26
N TRP A 36 14.06 2.66 -13.43
CA TRP A 36 12.87 1.82 -13.61
C TRP A 36 12.84 0.59 -12.69
N SER A 37 14.00 -0.01 -12.42
CA SER A 37 14.13 -1.19 -11.55
C SER A 37 13.74 -0.89 -10.11
N ALA A 38 14.04 0.31 -9.60
CA ALA A 38 13.67 0.73 -8.25
C ALA A 38 12.16 0.93 -8.12
N TYR A 39 11.52 1.56 -9.11
CA TYR A 39 10.06 1.71 -9.14
C TYR A 39 9.36 0.37 -9.22
N PHE A 40 9.83 -0.51 -10.11
CA PHE A 40 9.26 -1.85 -10.28
C PHE A 40 9.38 -2.70 -9.01
N LEU A 41 10.57 -2.75 -8.41
CA LEU A 41 10.81 -3.52 -7.18
C LEU A 41 9.99 -2.97 -6.00
N SER A 42 9.91 -1.64 -5.87
CA SER A 42 9.09 -0.99 -4.85
C SER A 42 7.60 -1.29 -5.03
N ALA A 43 7.10 -1.26 -6.28
CA ALA A 43 5.73 -1.61 -6.60
C ALA A 43 5.42 -3.07 -6.23
N VAL A 44 6.30 -4.00 -6.59
CA VAL A 44 6.16 -5.43 -6.26
C VAL A 44 6.13 -5.65 -4.75
N ILE A 45 7.03 -5.02 -3.98
CA ILE A 45 7.03 -5.11 -2.52
C ILE A 45 5.70 -4.58 -1.96
N CYS A 46 5.24 -3.40 -2.42
CA CYS A 46 3.96 -2.83 -1.99
C CYS A 46 2.79 -3.78 -2.28
N PHE A 47 2.76 -4.41 -3.46
CA PHE A 47 1.73 -5.38 -3.82
C PHE A 47 1.78 -6.65 -2.98
N VAL A 48 2.97 -7.19 -2.73
CA VAL A 48 3.14 -8.41 -1.93
C VAL A 48 2.72 -8.13 -0.48
N VAL A 49 3.28 -7.10 0.15
CA VAL A 49 2.97 -6.77 1.55
C VAL A 49 1.51 -6.34 1.70
N GLY A 50 1.03 -5.45 0.83
CA GLY A 50 -0.35 -4.97 0.84
C GLY A 50 -1.35 -6.10 0.59
N GLY A 51 -1.04 -7.01 -0.35
CA GLY A 51 -1.85 -8.19 -0.65
C GLY A 51 -1.92 -9.17 0.50
N LEU A 52 -0.78 -9.47 1.15
CA LEU A 52 -0.75 -10.32 2.34
C LEU A 52 -1.62 -9.73 3.46
N LEU A 53 -1.46 -8.45 3.79
CA LEU A 53 -2.28 -7.79 4.80
C LEU A 53 -3.77 -7.80 4.44
N PHE A 54 -4.11 -7.51 3.18
CA PHE A 54 -5.50 -7.47 2.74
C PHE A 54 -6.18 -8.84 2.81
N VAL A 55 -5.46 -9.92 2.48
CA VAL A 55 -6.00 -11.29 2.47
C VAL A 55 -6.08 -11.88 3.87
N PHE A 56 -5.05 -11.71 4.69
CA PHE A 56 -4.97 -12.33 6.03
C PHE A 56 -5.68 -11.53 7.12
N CYS A 57 -5.73 -10.19 7.02
CA CYS A 57 -6.35 -9.36 8.06
C CYS A 57 -7.84 -9.11 7.81
N LYS A 58 -8.67 -10.16 7.75
CA LYS A 58 -10.12 -9.99 7.60
C LYS A 58 -10.79 -9.73 8.96
N SER A 59 -11.42 -8.58 9.11
CA SER A 59 -12.28 -8.24 10.25
C SER A 59 -13.71 -8.02 9.78
N PRO A 60 -14.73 -8.60 10.45
CA PRO A 60 -16.15 -8.38 10.15
C PRO A 60 -16.69 -7.07 10.74
N LYS A 61 -15.88 -6.36 11.54
CA LYS A 61 -16.29 -5.12 12.20
C LYS A 61 -16.14 -3.92 11.26
N GLU A 62 -17.04 -2.95 11.43
CA GLU A 62 -16.99 -1.68 10.73
C GLU A 62 -15.92 -0.74 11.28
N LEU A 63 -15.50 0.23 10.47
CA LEU A 63 -14.51 1.23 10.83
C LEU A 63 -15.08 2.20 11.86
N THR A 64 -14.44 2.26 13.02
CA THR A 64 -14.71 3.23 14.08
C THR A 64 -13.75 4.41 14.02
N VAL A 65 -14.10 5.52 14.69
CA VAL A 65 -13.28 6.74 14.75
C VAL A 65 -11.84 6.46 15.22
N ARG A 66 -11.65 5.58 16.21
CA ARG A 66 -10.30 5.21 16.69
C ARG A 66 -9.45 4.53 15.61
N GLU A 67 -10.05 3.65 14.81
CA GLU A 67 -9.33 3.02 13.70
C GLU A 67 -9.03 4.01 12.59
N GLY A 68 -9.94 4.95 12.32
CA GLY A 68 -9.70 6.05 11.38
C GLY A 68 -8.47 6.87 11.75
N PHE A 69 -8.34 7.29 13.00
CA PHE A 69 -7.14 7.99 13.47
C PHE A 69 -5.88 7.14 13.31
N ALA A 70 -5.94 5.85 13.67
CA ALA A 70 -4.81 4.94 13.52
C ALA A 70 -4.39 4.78 12.05
N VAL A 71 -5.34 4.62 11.12
CA VAL A 71 -5.05 4.50 9.68
C VAL A 71 -4.33 5.75 9.17
N VAL A 72 -4.79 6.95 9.55
CA VAL A 72 -4.14 8.18 9.11
C VAL A 72 -2.74 8.29 9.70
N THR A 73 -2.55 8.07 11.00
CA THR A 73 -1.22 8.17 11.62
C THR A 73 -0.24 7.17 11.02
N PHE A 74 -0.64 5.90 10.88
CA PHE A 74 0.21 4.85 10.32
C PHE A 74 0.40 4.97 8.81
N GLY A 75 -0.57 5.55 8.09
CA GLY A 75 -0.46 5.75 6.64
C GLY A 75 0.57 6.80 6.24
N TRP A 76 0.92 7.73 7.15
CA TRP A 76 1.91 8.78 6.92
C TRP A 76 3.25 8.55 7.65
N THR A 77 3.47 7.37 8.23
CA THR A 77 4.75 6.99 8.87
C THR A 77 5.57 6.12 7.95
#